data_AF-A0A0N0K2T0-F1
#
_entry.id   AF-A0A0N0K2T0-F1
#
_cell.length_a   1.000
_cell.length_b   1.000
_cell.length_c   1.000
_cell.angle_alpha   90.00
_cell.angle_beta   90.00
_cell.angle_gamma   90.00
#
_symmetry.space_group_name_H-M   'P 1'
#
loop_
_entity.id
_entity.type
_entity.pdbx_description
1 polymer ?
#
loop_
_entity_poly.entity_id
_entity_poly.type
_entity_poly.pdbx_seq_one_letter_code
_entity_poly.pdbx_strand_id
1 'polypeptide(L)'
;MNRFAPLLALLPALLLATAAAPAPDPLVARIITSARAVPPASLAFEETTRTVARDSAGKIETTVTVERWNGRQWSFVSLNGKPPGAKAAEAMRKSHEAGPVTGYHRLADFLAGGARRTAEANGTVQLHIAPMPKGSINIAGDRSAKFEADASVDTSGGAPMVTRLHIRAPKAFSMMLVARIDRFEIVNEYKTGPDGRPWLVRQTQDYSGAQFGSTGSVHSETVITPLR
;
A
#
# COMPACT_ATOMS: atom_id res chain seq x y z
N MET A 1 -30.01 -6.70 -76.23
CA MET A 1 -29.96 -7.31 -74.89
C MET A 1 -28.69 -6.85 -74.19
N ASN A 2 -28.90 -6.20 -73.03
CA ASN A 2 -28.05 -5.89 -71.88
C ASN A 2 -26.64 -5.28 -72.04
N ARG A 3 -26.59 -3.97 -71.70
CA ARG A 3 -25.41 -3.18 -71.30
C ARG A 3 -25.05 -3.53 -69.84
N PHE A 4 -23.76 -3.71 -69.54
CA PHE A 4 -23.25 -3.73 -68.17
C PHE A 4 -22.32 -2.52 -67.95
N ALA A 5 -22.73 -1.64 -67.04
CA ALA A 5 -21.92 -0.54 -66.51
C ALA A 5 -21.22 -0.99 -65.21
N PRO A 6 -19.95 -0.64 -64.96
CA PRO A 6 -19.36 -0.83 -63.64
C PRO A 6 -19.74 0.35 -62.75
N LEU A 7 -20.46 0.03 -61.67
CA LEU A 7 -20.82 0.96 -60.60
C LEU A 7 -19.55 1.28 -59.78
N LEU A 8 -19.08 2.53 -59.85
CA LEU A 8 -18.02 3.05 -58.99
C LEU A 8 -18.58 3.20 -57.55
N ALA A 9 -18.16 2.33 -56.64
CA ALA A 9 -18.50 2.45 -55.23
C ALA A 9 -17.55 3.46 -54.55
N LEU A 10 -18.07 4.65 -54.23
CA LEU A 10 -17.43 5.59 -53.31
C LEU A 10 -17.54 5.04 -51.87
N LEU A 11 -16.40 4.67 -51.28
CA LEU A 11 -16.28 4.38 -49.85
C LEU A 11 -16.09 5.71 -49.08
N PRO A 12 -16.95 6.05 -48.10
CA PRO A 12 -16.67 7.15 -47.18
C PRO A 12 -15.63 6.69 -46.15
N ALA A 13 -14.46 7.33 -46.14
CA ALA A 13 -13.46 7.16 -45.09
C ALA A 13 -13.98 7.80 -43.79
N LEU A 14 -14.52 6.97 -42.88
CA LEU A 14 -14.77 7.37 -41.49
C LEU A 14 -13.42 7.58 -40.80
N LEU A 15 -13.02 8.85 -40.64
CA LEU A 15 -12.00 9.26 -39.68
C LEU A 15 -12.55 9.04 -38.26
N LEU A 16 -12.32 7.85 -37.71
CA LEU A 16 -12.46 7.60 -36.28
C LEU A 16 -11.40 8.43 -35.55
N ALA A 17 -11.80 9.59 -35.03
CA ALA A 17 -11.01 10.36 -34.08
C ALA A 17 -10.85 9.48 -32.82
N THR A 18 -9.73 8.77 -32.73
CA THR A 18 -9.30 8.16 -31.48
C THR A 18 -8.94 9.30 -30.54
N ALA A 19 -9.84 9.62 -29.61
CA ALA A 19 -9.51 10.52 -28.51
C ALA A 19 -8.31 9.91 -27.77
N ALA A 20 -7.14 10.52 -27.95
CA ALA A 20 -5.94 10.11 -27.25
C ALA A 20 -6.24 10.15 -25.75
N ALA A 21 -6.05 9.03 -25.06
CA ALA A 21 -6.16 9.00 -23.62
C ALA A 21 -5.24 10.09 -23.03
N PRO A 22 -5.69 10.83 -21.99
CA PRO A 22 -4.87 11.86 -21.37
C PRO A 22 -3.53 11.27 -20.95
N ALA A 23 -2.45 11.99 -21.23
CA ALA A 23 -1.11 11.55 -20.88
C ALA A 23 -1.01 11.32 -19.35
N PRO A 24 -0.28 10.28 -18.90
CA PRO A 24 -0.06 10.05 -17.47
C PRO A 24 0.56 11.28 -16.80
N ASP A 25 0.13 11.59 -15.58
CA ASP A 25 0.71 12.69 -14.80
C ASP A 25 2.23 12.49 -14.64
N PRO A 26 3.07 13.44 -15.08
CA PRO A 26 4.52 13.28 -15.07
C PRO A 26 5.12 13.15 -13.66
N LEU A 27 4.52 13.77 -12.64
CA LEU A 27 4.96 13.60 -11.25
C LEU A 27 4.70 12.18 -10.78
N VAL A 28 3.48 11.68 -11.03
CA VAL A 28 3.09 10.32 -10.67
C VAL A 28 3.98 9.30 -11.40
N ALA A 29 4.25 9.51 -12.69
CA ALA A 29 5.15 8.65 -13.47
C ALA A 29 6.58 8.60 -12.90
N ARG A 30 7.12 9.74 -12.45
CA ARG A 30 8.44 9.78 -11.80
C ARG A 30 8.46 9.03 -10.46
N ILE A 31 7.42 9.18 -9.65
CA ILE A 31 7.30 8.45 -8.37
C ILE A 31 7.19 6.95 -8.62
N ILE A 32 6.35 6.51 -9.56
CA ILE A 32 6.22 5.09 -9.94
C ILE A 32 7.57 4.55 -10.41
N THR A 33 8.31 5.30 -11.22
CA THR A 33 9.64 4.91 -11.70
C THR A 33 10.62 4.75 -10.54
N SER A 34 10.67 5.73 -9.63
CA SER A 34 11.51 5.67 -8.42
C SER A 34 11.15 4.48 -7.53
N ALA A 35 9.85 4.23 -7.32
CA ALA A 35 9.37 3.09 -6.54
C ALA A 35 9.76 1.74 -7.14
N ARG A 36 9.70 1.61 -8.47
CA ARG A 36 10.15 0.39 -9.17
C ARG A 36 11.66 0.17 -9.11
N ALA A 37 12.45 1.23 -8.91
CA ALA A 37 13.90 1.15 -8.79
C ALA A 37 14.40 0.62 -7.44
N VAL A 38 13.50 0.42 -6.46
CA VAL A 38 13.80 -0.16 -5.14
C VAL A 38 13.02 -1.47 -4.90
N PRO A 39 13.16 -2.50 -5.77
CA PRO A 39 12.39 -3.73 -5.63
C PRO A 39 12.72 -4.45 -4.31
N PRO A 40 11.81 -5.29 -3.78
CA PRO A 40 12.02 -6.05 -2.53
C PRO A 40 13.36 -6.78 -2.46
N ALA A 41 13.80 -7.34 -3.58
CA ALA A 41 15.06 -8.09 -3.67
C ALA A 41 16.32 -7.22 -3.48
N SER A 42 16.19 -5.90 -3.61
CA SER A 42 17.28 -4.94 -3.38
C SER A 42 17.33 -4.39 -1.94
N LEU A 43 16.43 -4.87 -1.08
CA LEU A 43 16.27 -4.39 0.29
C LEU A 43 16.63 -5.51 1.27
N ALA A 44 17.24 -5.13 2.39
CA ALA A 44 17.41 -6.00 3.56
C ALA A 44 17.19 -5.15 4.81
N PHE A 45 16.29 -5.58 5.68
CA PHE A 45 15.86 -4.79 6.84
C PHE A 45 15.30 -5.66 7.95
N GLU A 46 15.18 -5.06 9.12
CA GLU A 46 14.39 -5.57 10.24
C GLU A 46 13.17 -4.70 10.49
N GLU A 47 12.03 -5.35 10.71
CA GLU A 47 10.82 -4.74 11.22
C GLU A 47 10.71 -5.06 12.70
N THR A 48 10.69 -4.02 13.53
CA THR A 48 10.30 -4.14 14.93
C THR A 48 8.88 -3.62 15.06
N THR A 49 7.94 -4.51 15.34
CA THR A 49 6.52 -4.18 15.47
C THR A 49 6.10 -4.28 16.90
N ARG A 50 5.63 -3.17 17.47
CA ARG A 50 4.98 -3.13 18.77
C ARG A 50 3.48 -3.01 18.56
N THR A 51 2.74 -4.04 18.98
CA THR A 51 1.28 -4.09 18.93
C THR A 51 0.71 -3.95 20.33
N VAL A 52 -0.24 -3.05 20.50
CA VAL A 52 -1.03 -2.84 21.71
C VAL A 52 -2.49 -3.10 21.38
N ALA A 53 -3.02 -4.20 21.90
CA ALA A 53 -4.44 -4.53 21.81
C ALA A 53 -5.15 -4.15 23.11
N ARG A 54 -6.36 -3.60 22.99
CA ARG A 54 -7.25 -3.29 24.11
C ARG A 54 -8.62 -3.92 23.85
N ASP A 55 -9.14 -4.65 24.82
CA ASP A 55 -10.50 -5.22 24.76
C ASP A 55 -11.54 -4.31 25.43
N SER A 56 -12.81 -4.73 25.37
CA SER A 56 -13.94 -4.01 25.96
C SER A 56 -13.91 -3.95 27.49
N ALA A 57 -13.15 -4.83 28.15
CA ALA A 57 -12.94 -4.81 29.60
C ALA A 57 -11.77 -3.90 30.00
N GLY A 58 -11.08 -3.27 29.04
CA GLY A 58 -9.93 -2.41 29.26
C GLY A 58 -8.62 -3.18 29.50
N LYS A 59 -8.61 -4.50 29.32
CA LYS A 59 -7.39 -5.29 29.38
C LYS A 59 -6.48 -4.88 28.22
N ILE A 60 -5.21 -4.68 28.52
CA ILE A 60 -4.19 -4.32 27.54
C ILE A 60 -3.25 -5.51 27.35
N GLU A 61 -3.05 -5.90 26.09
CA GLU A 61 -2.03 -6.85 25.69
C GLU A 61 -1.01 -6.15 24.80
N THR A 62 0.27 -6.27 25.15
CA THR A 62 1.37 -5.75 24.32
C THR A 62 2.18 -6.92 23.79
N THR A 63 2.40 -6.92 22.48
CA THR A 63 3.28 -7.87 21.80
C THR A 63 4.33 -7.09 21.02
N VAL A 64 5.58 -7.53 21.09
CA VAL A 64 6.68 -7.03 20.27
C VAL A 64 7.21 -8.15 19.40
N THR A 65 7.17 -7.98 18.09
CA THR A 65 7.81 -8.89 17.13
C THR A 65 9.01 -8.22 16.49
N VAL A 66 10.02 -9.03 16.20
CA VAL A 66 11.12 -8.63 15.31
C VAL A 66 11.17 -9.63 14.16
N GLU A 67 11.07 -9.10 12.95
CA GLU A 67 11.05 -9.86 11.72
C GLU A 67 12.11 -9.31 10.78
N ARG A 68 12.71 -10.17 9.97
CA ARG A 68 13.81 -9.80 9.08
C ARG A 68 13.51 -10.20 7.66
N TRP A 69 13.62 -9.24 6.74
CA TRP A 69 13.67 -9.49 5.31
C TRP A 69 15.11 -9.41 4.82
N ASN A 70 15.57 -10.45 4.12
CA ASN A 70 16.95 -10.52 3.63
C ASN A 70 17.10 -10.29 2.11
N GLY A 71 16.07 -9.77 1.44
CA GLY A 71 16.00 -9.67 -0.02
C GLY A 71 15.36 -10.87 -0.70
N ARG A 72 15.10 -11.97 0.03
CA ARG A 72 14.54 -13.19 -0.57
C ARG A 72 13.47 -13.84 0.28
N GLN A 73 13.65 -13.85 1.60
CA GLN A 73 12.76 -14.52 2.52
C GLN A 73 12.65 -13.76 3.84
N TRP A 74 11.50 -13.93 4.47
CA TRP A 74 11.26 -13.49 5.84
C TRP A 74 11.87 -14.47 6.84
N SER A 75 12.28 -13.95 7.99
CA SER A 75 12.71 -14.75 9.14
C SER A 75 12.14 -14.13 10.40
N PHE A 76 11.52 -14.95 11.25
CA PHE A 76 11.03 -14.50 12.55
C PHE A 76 12.19 -14.49 13.54
N VAL A 77 12.62 -13.30 13.99
CA VAL A 77 13.82 -13.11 14.82
C VAL A 77 13.47 -13.20 16.30
N SER A 78 12.39 -12.54 16.72
CA SER A 78 12.04 -12.44 18.13
C SER A 78 10.55 -12.25 18.36
N LEU A 79 10.04 -12.88 19.42
CA LEU A 79 8.73 -12.63 20.01
C LEU A 79 8.92 -12.23 21.47
N ASN A 80 8.56 -11.00 21.83
CA ASN A 80 8.70 -10.45 23.18
C ASN A 80 10.13 -10.61 23.75
N GLY A 81 11.14 -10.38 22.91
CA GLY A 81 12.55 -10.48 23.29
C GLY A 81 13.11 -11.91 23.35
N LYS A 82 12.33 -12.92 22.99
CA LYS A 82 12.74 -14.33 23.01
C LYS A 82 12.77 -14.91 21.59
N PRO A 83 13.68 -15.87 21.31
CA PRO A 83 13.62 -16.63 20.06
C PRO A 83 12.24 -17.26 19.89
N PRO A 84 11.66 -17.21 18.68
CA PRO A 84 10.35 -17.78 18.44
C PRO A 84 10.40 -19.32 18.48
N GLY A 85 9.38 -19.93 19.07
CA GLY A 85 9.19 -21.38 18.96
C GLY A 85 8.84 -21.81 17.54
N ALA A 86 9.10 -23.08 17.19
CA ALA A 86 8.90 -23.61 15.85
C ALA A 86 7.48 -23.37 15.29
N LYS A 87 6.44 -23.52 16.12
CA LYS A 87 5.05 -23.26 15.72
C LYS A 87 4.80 -21.80 15.37
N ALA A 88 5.40 -20.87 16.10
CA ALA A 88 5.23 -19.44 15.86
C ALA A 88 5.97 -19.00 14.59
N ALA A 89 7.19 -19.51 14.37
CA ALA A 89 7.94 -19.30 13.14
C ALA A 89 7.20 -19.82 11.90
N GLU A 90 6.60 -21.01 11.99
CA GLU A 90 5.82 -21.59 10.89
C GLU A 90 4.54 -20.80 10.62
N ALA A 91 3.85 -20.32 11.66
CA ALA A 91 2.66 -19.48 11.51
C ALA A 91 3.00 -18.15 10.80
N MET A 92 4.10 -17.51 11.19
CA MET A 92 4.59 -16.30 10.51
C MET A 92 4.90 -16.60 9.05
N ARG A 93 5.58 -17.73 8.77
CA ARG A 93 5.98 -18.07 7.39
C ARG A 93 4.77 -18.13 6.47
N LYS A 94 3.69 -18.76 6.93
CA LYS A 94 2.42 -18.82 6.23
C LYS A 94 1.75 -17.45 6.07
N SER A 95 1.83 -16.56 7.06
CA SER A 95 1.23 -15.22 6.92
C SER A 95 1.93 -14.38 5.84
N HIS A 96 3.25 -14.56 5.67
CA HIS A 96 4.01 -13.84 4.64
C HIS A 96 3.96 -14.46 3.24
N GLU A 97 3.64 -15.76 3.10
CA GLU A 97 3.48 -16.39 1.78
C GLU A 97 2.43 -15.70 0.90
N ALA A 98 1.39 -15.13 1.52
CA ALA A 98 0.30 -14.45 0.83
C ALA A 98 0.45 -12.91 0.82
N GLY A 99 1.42 -12.37 1.56
CA GLY A 99 1.58 -10.95 1.80
C GLY A 99 2.68 -10.32 0.94
N PRO A 100 2.47 -9.11 0.40
CA PRO A 100 3.55 -8.37 -0.26
C PRO A 100 4.58 -7.93 0.78
N VAL A 101 5.86 -7.87 0.38
CA VAL A 101 6.92 -7.30 1.21
C VAL A 101 6.65 -5.81 1.43
N THR A 102 6.79 -5.32 2.66
CA THR A 102 6.65 -3.91 2.97
C THR A 102 7.75 -3.08 2.30
N GLY A 103 7.44 -1.87 1.84
CA GLY A 103 8.47 -0.94 1.35
C GLY A 103 7.95 0.09 0.34
N TYR A 104 8.85 1.02 -0.03
CA TYR A 104 8.53 2.12 -0.94
C TYR A 104 8.06 1.65 -2.33
N HIS A 105 8.53 0.48 -2.79
CA HIS A 105 8.11 -0.11 -4.07
C HIS A 105 6.59 -0.31 -4.21
N ARG A 106 5.87 -0.50 -3.09
CA ARG A 106 4.41 -0.68 -3.07
C ARG A 106 3.66 0.54 -3.65
N LEU A 107 4.26 1.73 -3.57
CA LEU A 107 3.68 2.95 -4.15
C LEU A 107 3.50 2.84 -5.67
N ALA A 108 4.31 2.05 -6.37
CA ALA A 108 4.15 1.84 -7.79
C ALA A 108 2.79 1.23 -8.12
N ASP A 109 2.36 0.24 -7.33
CA ASP A 109 1.08 -0.45 -7.51
C ASP A 109 -0.09 0.48 -7.13
N PHE A 110 0.04 1.20 -6.01
CA PHE A 110 -1.00 2.09 -5.51
C PHE A 110 -1.29 3.24 -6.48
N LEU A 111 -0.24 3.86 -7.02
CA LEU A 111 -0.34 5.02 -7.90
C LEU A 111 -0.73 4.62 -9.33
N ALA A 112 -0.34 3.43 -9.79
CA ALA A 112 -0.71 2.94 -11.12
C ALA A 112 -2.24 2.75 -11.29
N GLY A 113 -2.98 2.60 -10.20
CA GLY A 113 -4.44 2.50 -10.22
C GLY A 113 -5.20 3.82 -10.45
N GLY A 114 -4.49 4.95 -10.59
CA GLY A 114 -5.09 6.25 -10.91
C GLY A 114 -5.14 7.21 -9.73
N ALA A 115 -4.00 7.79 -9.38
CA ALA A 115 -3.92 8.88 -8.41
C ALA A 115 -4.31 10.23 -9.02
N ARG A 116 -4.96 11.09 -8.24
CA ARG A 116 -5.33 12.46 -8.62
C ARG A 116 -4.63 13.48 -7.74
N ARG A 117 -4.07 14.54 -8.30
CA ARG A 117 -3.59 15.68 -7.50
C ARG A 117 -4.77 16.41 -6.85
N THR A 118 -4.66 16.74 -5.57
CA THR A 118 -5.73 17.41 -4.81
C THR A 118 -5.31 18.75 -4.22
N ALA A 119 -4.02 18.94 -3.97
CA ALA A 119 -3.48 20.21 -3.47
C ALA A 119 -1.98 20.32 -3.80
N GLU A 120 -1.50 21.56 -3.86
CA GLU A 120 -0.08 21.87 -3.99
C GLU A 120 0.21 23.15 -3.19
N ALA A 121 1.18 23.09 -2.28
CA ALA A 121 1.62 24.23 -1.49
C ALA A 121 3.04 24.00 -0.98
N ASN A 122 3.88 25.04 -1.01
CA ASN A 122 5.21 25.07 -0.37
C ASN A 122 6.09 23.85 -0.70
N GLY A 123 6.16 23.45 -1.98
CA GLY A 123 6.96 22.30 -2.39
C GLY A 123 6.41 20.95 -1.92
N THR A 124 5.13 20.88 -1.54
CA THR A 124 4.42 19.62 -1.27
C THR A 124 3.21 19.48 -2.18
N VAL A 125 3.08 18.32 -2.81
CA VAL A 125 1.90 17.93 -3.61
C VAL A 125 1.15 16.81 -2.91
N GLN A 126 -0.17 16.94 -2.83
CA GLN A 126 -1.05 15.88 -2.32
C GLN A 126 -1.64 15.08 -3.48
N LEU A 127 -1.51 13.76 -3.40
CA LEU A 127 -2.13 12.81 -4.31
C LEU A 127 -3.20 12.01 -3.57
N HIS A 128 -4.37 11.89 -4.16
CA HIS A 128 -5.47 11.10 -3.63
C HIS A 128 -5.74 9.88 -4.51
N ILE A 129 -5.88 8.72 -3.87
CA ILE A 129 -6.09 7.41 -4.47
C ILE A 129 -7.42 6.87 -3.94
N ALA A 130 -8.41 6.77 -4.81
CA ALA A 130 -9.71 6.20 -4.44
C ALA A 130 -10.42 5.58 -5.65
N PRO A 131 -10.84 4.30 -5.57
CA PRO A 131 -10.51 3.35 -4.50
C PRO A 131 -9.03 2.91 -4.53
N MET A 132 -8.56 2.27 -3.46
CA MET A 132 -7.26 1.59 -3.49
C MET A 132 -7.28 0.42 -4.51
N PRO A 133 -6.19 0.18 -5.26
CA PRO A 133 -6.13 -0.88 -6.27
C PRO A 133 -6.34 -2.28 -5.70
N LYS A 134 -6.88 -3.20 -6.49
CA LYS A 134 -7.10 -4.61 -6.12
C LYS A 134 -5.84 -5.23 -5.52
N GLY A 135 -5.97 -5.96 -4.41
CA GLY A 135 -4.84 -6.58 -3.70
C GLY A 135 -3.97 -5.64 -2.87
N SER A 136 -4.34 -4.35 -2.72
CA SER A 136 -3.65 -3.43 -1.81
C SER A 136 -3.86 -3.79 -0.34
N ILE A 137 -5.08 -4.18 0.02
CA ILE A 137 -5.49 -4.51 1.40
C ILE A 137 -6.20 -5.86 1.40
N ASN A 138 -5.59 -6.86 2.05
CA ASN A 138 -6.14 -8.20 2.20
C ASN A 138 -6.41 -8.49 3.67
N ILE A 139 -7.67 -8.41 4.07
CA ILE A 139 -8.13 -8.67 5.43
C ILE A 139 -9.36 -9.58 5.33
N ALA A 140 -9.13 -10.87 5.53
CA ALA A 140 -10.12 -11.93 5.26
C ALA A 140 -10.68 -11.84 3.82
N GLY A 141 -9.76 -11.74 2.85
CA GLY A 141 -10.03 -11.51 1.44
C GLY A 141 -9.70 -10.07 1.02
N ASP A 142 -9.73 -9.82 -0.29
CA ASP A 142 -9.45 -8.49 -0.82
C ASP A 142 -10.56 -7.50 -0.42
N ARG A 143 -10.15 -6.43 0.26
CA ARG A 143 -11.01 -5.33 0.71
C ARG A 143 -10.58 -3.99 0.15
N SER A 144 -9.65 -3.95 -0.81
CA SER A 144 -9.03 -2.71 -1.29
C SER A 144 -10.05 -1.64 -1.72
N ALA A 145 -11.17 -2.03 -2.33
CA ALA A 145 -12.24 -1.11 -2.72
C ALA A 145 -12.95 -0.38 -1.55
N LYS A 146 -12.71 -0.79 -0.29
CA LYS A 146 -13.21 -0.12 0.92
C LYS A 146 -12.27 0.96 1.42
N PHE A 147 -11.09 1.12 0.81
CA PHE A 147 -10.05 2.01 1.25
C PHE A 147 -9.77 3.09 0.22
N GLU A 148 -9.30 4.22 0.73
CA GLU A 148 -8.70 5.31 -0.02
C GLU A 148 -7.35 5.65 0.61
N ALA A 149 -6.52 6.39 -0.11
CA ALA A 149 -5.26 6.88 0.43
C ALA A 149 -4.93 8.30 -0.04
N ASP A 150 -4.26 9.04 0.83
CA ASP A 150 -3.67 10.33 0.54
C ASP A 150 -2.14 10.22 0.68
N ALA A 151 -1.41 10.53 -0.39
CA ALA A 151 0.04 10.57 -0.41
C ALA A 151 0.52 12.02 -0.41
N SER A 152 1.44 12.34 0.50
CA SER A 152 2.18 13.59 0.51
C SER A 152 3.50 13.42 -0.22
N VAL A 153 3.72 14.27 -1.23
CA VAL A 153 4.89 14.25 -2.09
C VAL A 153 5.70 15.51 -1.85
N ASP A 154 6.93 15.37 -1.39
CA ASP A 154 7.89 16.45 -1.38
C ASP A 154 8.44 16.65 -2.81
N THR A 155 8.29 17.87 -3.32
CA THR A 155 8.78 18.33 -4.62
C THR A 155 9.80 19.45 -4.50
N SER A 156 10.20 19.82 -3.27
CA SER A 156 11.15 20.91 -3.01
C SER A 156 12.60 20.55 -3.39
N GLY A 157 12.93 19.26 -3.40
CA GLY A 157 14.24 18.73 -3.84
C GLY A 157 14.31 18.39 -5.33
N GLY A 158 15.47 17.92 -5.80
CA GLY A 158 15.68 17.56 -7.21
C GLY A 158 14.91 16.31 -7.70
N ALA A 159 14.55 15.42 -6.77
CA ALA A 159 13.77 14.21 -7.06
C ALA A 159 12.52 14.15 -6.17
N PRO A 160 11.30 14.12 -6.75
CA PRO A 160 10.08 14.06 -5.98
C PRO A 160 9.96 12.73 -5.27
N MET A 161 9.54 12.77 -4.01
CA MET A 161 9.45 11.60 -3.16
C MET A 161 8.18 11.66 -2.33
N VAL A 162 7.47 10.53 -2.23
CA VAL A 162 6.38 10.40 -1.26
C VAL A 162 7.01 10.36 0.12
N THR A 163 6.65 11.28 1.00
CA THR A 163 7.14 11.33 2.40
C THR A 163 6.17 10.69 3.37
N ARG A 164 4.87 10.68 3.02
CA ARG A 164 3.82 10.03 3.80
C ARG A 164 2.74 9.45 2.90
N LEU A 165 2.23 8.28 3.26
CA LEU A 165 1.01 7.70 2.69
C LEU A 165 0.04 7.39 3.83
N HIS A 166 -1.14 7.99 3.81
CA HIS A 166 -2.21 7.73 4.78
C HIS A 166 -3.33 6.96 4.09
N ILE A 167 -3.51 5.69 4.46
CA ILE A 167 -4.55 4.80 3.95
C ILE A 167 -5.65 4.72 5.00
N ARG A 168 -6.92 4.84 4.61
CA ARG A 168 -8.05 4.74 5.54
C ARG A 168 -9.28 4.10 4.93
N ALA A 169 -10.11 3.51 5.78
CA ALA A 169 -11.48 3.15 5.42
C ALA A 169 -12.39 4.36 5.74
N PRO A 170 -12.97 5.05 4.76
CA PRO A 170 -13.82 6.22 5.02
C PRO A 170 -15.17 5.84 5.66
N LYS A 171 -15.54 4.55 5.62
CA LYS A 171 -16.76 4.01 6.19
C LYS A 171 -16.47 2.70 6.91
N ALA A 172 -17.18 2.48 8.01
CA ALA A 172 -17.19 1.20 8.69
C ALA A 172 -17.68 0.07 7.76
N PHE A 173 -17.15 -1.13 7.94
CA PHE A 173 -17.52 -2.30 7.15
C PHE A 173 -17.47 -3.59 7.97
N SER A 174 -18.32 -4.55 7.62
CA SER A 174 -18.33 -5.86 8.26
C SER A 174 -17.32 -6.81 7.61
N MET A 175 -16.64 -7.58 8.45
CA MET A 175 -15.80 -8.70 8.08
C MET A 175 -16.50 -10.00 8.47
N MET A 176 -17.01 -10.72 7.47
CA MET A 176 -17.89 -11.89 7.70
C MET A 176 -19.12 -11.50 8.57
N LEU A 177 -19.87 -12.48 9.07
CA LEU A 177 -21.07 -12.27 9.92
C LEU A 177 -20.74 -11.89 11.37
N VAL A 178 -19.46 -11.93 11.78
CA VAL A 178 -19.06 -11.93 13.20
C VAL A 178 -18.13 -10.80 13.60
N ALA A 179 -17.60 -10.05 12.63
CA ALA A 179 -16.69 -8.94 12.90
C ALA A 179 -17.13 -7.68 12.14
N ARG A 180 -16.88 -6.53 12.75
CA ARG A 180 -17.10 -5.21 12.17
C ARG A 180 -15.89 -4.34 12.46
N ILE A 181 -15.43 -3.64 11.43
CA ILE A 181 -14.39 -2.63 11.53
C ILE A 181 -15.09 -1.28 11.51
N ASP A 182 -14.94 -0.51 12.59
CA ASP A 182 -15.50 0.84 12.72
C ASP A 182 -14.51 1.91 12.24
N ARG A 183 -13.23 1.71 12.54
CA ARG A 183 -12.13 2.58 12.10
C ARG A 183 -10.96 1.72 11.65
N PHE A 184 -10.31 2.14 10.57
CA PHE A 184 -9.07 1.54 10.09
C PHE A 184 -8.23 2.59 9.40
N GLU A 185 -7.00 2.75 9.86
CA GLU A 185 -6.01 3.68 9.33
C GLU A 185 -4.63 3.02 9.30
N ILE A 186 -3.88 3.27 8.23
CA ILE A 186 -2.45 2.96 8.12
C ILE A 186 -1.75 4.26 7.73
N VAL A 187 -0.67 4.61 8.43
CA VAL A 187 0.20 5.71 8.04
C VAL A 187 1.60 5.16 7.81
N ASN A 188 2.06 5.27 6.58
CA ASN A 188 3.43 4.95 6.19
C ASN A 188 4.24 6.24 6.08
N GLU A 189 5.42 6.24 6.68
CA GLU A 189 6.37 7.34 6.57
C GLU A 189 7.62 6.88 5.84
N TYR A 190 8.04 7.71 4.89
CA TYR A 190 9.17 7.42 4.04
C TYR A 190 10.21 8.52 4.14
N LYS A 191 11.47 8.13 4.03
CA LYS A 191 12.62 9.04 4.00
C LYS A 191 13.63 8.55 2.98
N THR A 192 14.54 9.43 2.59
CA THR A 192 15.75 9.02 1.86
C THR A 192 16.61 8.18 2.80
N GLY A 193 16.92 6.96 2.38
CA GLY A 193 17.81 6.04 3.07
C GLY A 193 19.29 6.42 2.93
N PRO A 194 20.19 5.69 3.60
CA PRO A 194 21.64 5.96 3.58
C PRO A 194 22.26 5.90 2.18
N ASP A 195 21.68 5.11 1.29
CA ASP A 195 22.09 4.91 -0.09
C ASP A 195 21.48 5.91 -1.08
N GLY A 196 20.79 6.95 -0.57
CA GLY A 196 20.11 7.96 -1.37
C GLY A 196 18.79 7.49 -2.01
N ARG A 197 18.36 6.25 -1.76
CA ARG A 197 17.11 5.70 -2.30
C ARG A 197 15.96 5.94 -1.32
N PRO A 198 14.70 6.02 -1.77
CA PRO A 198 13.57 6.17 -0.88
C PRO A 198 13.29 4.88 -0.10
N TRP A 199 13.00 5.02 1.19
CA TRP A 199 12.82 3.93 2.14
C TRP A 199 11.58 4.14 2.99
N LEU A 200 10.86 3.05 3.30
CA LEU A 200 9.90 3.05 4.39
C LEU A 200 10.67 3.00 5.71
N VAL A 201 10.39 3.93 6.63
CA VAL A 201 11.08 4.00 7.93
C VAL A 201 10.15 3.70 9.10
N ARG A 202 8.86 3.96 8.93
CA ARG A 202 7.85 3.76 9.97
C ARG A 202 6.49 3.48 9.36
N GLN A 203 5.75 2.59 9.99
CA GLN A 203 4.35 2.33 9.69
C GLN A 203 3.57 2.30 11.00
N THR A 204 2.48 3.05 11.09
CA THR A 204 1.47 2.86 12.13
C THR A 204 0.22 2.27 11.53
N GLN A 205 -0.42 1.37 12.26
CA GLN A 205 -1.73 0.86 11.90
C GLN A 205 -2.62 0.89 13.12
N ASP A 206 -3.78 1.52 12.95
CA ASP A 206 -4.80 1.69 13.96
C ASP A 206 -6.11 1.10 13.44
N TYR A 207 -6.71 0.21 14.20
CA TYR A 207 -8.08 -0.21 13.92
C TYR A 207 -8.87 -0.46 15.19
N SER A 208 -10.17 -0.26 15.08
CA SER A 208 -11.13 -0.55 16.13
C SER A 208 -12.38 -1.17 15.54
N GLY A 209 -13.07 -1.97 16.35
CA GLY A 209 -14.24 -2.66 15.89
C GLY A 209 -14.83 -3.59 16.93
N ALA A 210 -15.75 -4.43 16.47
CA ALA A 210 -16.35 -5.48 17.26
C ALA A 210 -16.04 -6.85 16.65
N GLN A 211 -15.75 -7.84 17.48
CA GLN A 211 -15.61 -9.23 17.11
C GLN A 211 -16.37 -10.09 18.13
N PHE A 212 -17.30 -10.92 17.66
CA PHE A 212 -18.18 -11.74 18.52
C PHE A 212 -18.88 -10.96 19.65
N GLY A 213 -19.32 -9.73 19.37
CA GLY A 213 -20.02 -8.89 20.35
C GLY A 213 -19.10 -8.17 21.36
N SER A 214 -17.78 -8.42 21.34
CA SER A 214 -16.81 -7.67 22.13
C SER A 214 -16.14 -6.61 21.26
N THR A 215 -16.12 -5.37 21.74
CA THR A 215 -15.38 -4.29 21.09
C THR A 215 -13.91 -4.31 21.49
N GLY A 216 -13.06 -3.78 20.62
CA GLY A 216 -11.65 -3.63 20.93
C GLY A 216 -10.97 -2.69 19.95
N SER A 217 -9.73 -2.34 20.28
CA SER A 217 -8.85 -1.59 19.40
C SER A 217 -7.47 -2.20 19.39
N VAL A 218 -6.78 -2.01 18.28
CA VAL A 218 -5.38 -2.38 18.13
C VAL A 218 -4.66 -1.19 17.54
N HIS A 219 -3.58 -0.82 18.20
CA HIS A 219 -2.58 0.09 17.69
C HIS A 219 -1.30 -0.70 17.46
N SER A 220 -0.69 -0.56 16.29
CA SER A 220 0.62 -1.13 16.03
C SER A 220 1.54 -0.09 15.42
N GLU A 221 2.78 -0.10 15.86
CA GLU A 221 3.85 0.71 15.30
C GLU A 221 4.98 -0.22 14.87
N THR A 222 5.35 -0.12 13.60
CA THR A 222 6.45 -0.84 12.98
C THR A 222 7.56 0.15 12.64
N VAL A 223 8.76 -0.09 13.17
CA VAL A 223 9.97 0.64 12.79
C VAL A 223 10.79 -0.26 11.87
N ILE A 224 11.18 0.28 10.72
CA ILE A 224 11.95 -0.44 9.70
C ILE A 224 13.39 0.03 9.77
N THR A 225 14.30 -0.88 10.09
CA THR A 225 15.74 -0.61 10.22
C THR A 225 16.50 -1.27 9.06
N PRO A 226 17.18 -0.50 8.19
CA PRO A 226 18.04 -1.06 7.15
C PRO A 226 19.16 -1.91 7.76
N LEU A 227 19.46 -3.06 7.14
CA LEU A 227 20.57 -3.94 7.55
C LEU A 227 21.88 -3.67 6.80
N ARG A 228 21.85 -2.78 5.79
CA ARG A 228 23.00 -2.33 5.00
C ARG A 228 22.77 -0.90 4.51
#